data_AF-A0A3N5JR04-F1
#
_entry.id   AF-A0A3N5JR04-F1
#
_cell.length_a   1.000
_cell.length_b   1.000
_cell.length_c   1.000
_cell.angle_alpha   90.00
_cell.angle_beta   90.00
_cell.angle_gamma   90.00
#
_symmetry.space_group_name_H-M   'P 1'
#
loop_
_entity.id
_entity.type
_entity.pdbx_description
1 polymer ?
#
loop_
_entity_poly.entity_id
_entity_poly.type
_entity_poly.pdbx_seq_one_letter_code
_entity_poly.pdbx_strand_id
1 'polypeptide(L)' 'MQPARVCILHMAECPATPGTIRLVEGVARDMGIAIALEQVLVDTPEQAQALAFLGSPTVQVDGRDIEPEARSRTDFGLT' A
#
# COMPACT_ATOMS: atom_id res chain seq x y z
N MET A 1 5.75 -3.53 -21.87
CA MET A 1 5.01 -3.82 -20.62
C MET A 1 4.95 -2.52 -19.83
N GLN A 2 3.77 -2.05 -19.46
CA GLN A 2 3.67 -0.93 -18.52
C GLN A 2 4.04 -1.45 -17.12
N PRO A 3 4.79 -0.70 -16.32
CA PRO A 3 5.12 -1.12 -14.97
C PRO A 3 3.85 -1.19 -14.13
N ALA A 4 3.70 -2.23 -13.32
CA ALA A 4 2.57 -2.32 -12.39
C ALA A 4 2.71 -1.21 -11.33
N ARG A 5 1.63 -0.47 -11.08
CA ARG A 5 1.67 0.62 -10.09
C ARG A 5 1.48 0.03 -8.70
N VAL A 6 2.46 0.22 -7.82
CA VAL A 6 2.40 -0.26 -6.44
C VAL A 6 2.42 0.94 -5.51
N CYS A 7 1.37 1.12 -4.73
CA CYS A 7 1.28 2.18 -3.73
C CYS A 7 1.40 1.58 -2.34
N ILE A 8 2.28 2.14 -1.52
CA ILE A 8 2.39 1.84 -0.09
C ILE A 8 1.80 3.01 0.68
N LEU A 9 0.65 2.79 1.29
CA LEU A 9 0.00 3.74 2.17
C LEU A 9 0.52 3.53 3.59
N HIS A 10 1.00 4.59 4.22
CA HIS A 10 1.53 4.51 5.58
C HIS A 10 1.24 5.78 6.37
N MET A 11 1.33 5.68 7.69
CA MET A 11 1.34 6.85 8.59
C MET A 11 2.78 7.33 8.84
N ALA A 12 2.93 8.55 9.36
CA ALA A 12 4.22 9.23 9.51
C ALA A 12 5.25 8.47 10.37
N GLU A 13 4.78 7.66 11.32
CA GLU A 13 5.63 6.98 12.31
C GLU A 13 5.47 5.45 12.29
N CYS A 14 5.25 4.84 11.12
CA CYS A 14 5.14 3.38 11.04
C CYS A 14 6.52 2.71 10.84
N PRO A 15 7.06 1.98 11.83
CA PRO A 15 8.36 1.31 11.71
C PRO A 15 8.37 0.16 10.69
N ALA A 16 7.18 -0.32 10.28
CA ALA A 16 7.04 -1.42 9.34
C ALA A 16 7.20 -0.98 7.87
N THR A 17 7.02 0.30 7.54
CA THR A 17 7.04 0.81 6.15
C THR A 17 8.33 0.46 5.39
N PRO A 18 9.55 0.66 5.95
CA PRO A 18 10.78 0.30 5.25
C PRO A 18 10.89 -1.20 4.97
N GLY A 19 10.35 -2.05 5.86
CA GLY A 19 10.32 -3.50 5.66
C GLY A 19 9.40 -3.90 4.51
N THR A 20 8.21 -3.29 4.45
CA THR A 20 7.23 -3.52 3.38
C THR A 20 7.76 -3.09 2.01
N ILE A 21 8.44 -1.94 1.91
CA ILE A 21 9.08 -1.48 0.67
C ILE A 21 10.05 -2.54 0.15
N ARG A 22 10.96 -3.02 1.01
CA ARG A 22 11.96 -4.03 0.63
C ARG A 22 11.33 -5.34 0.18
N LEU A 23 10.23 -5.75 0.80
CA LEU A 23 9.49 -6.95 0.40
C LEU A 23 8.88 -6.77 -0.99
N VAL A 24 8.22 -5.63 -1.26
CA VAL A 24 7.63 -5.33 -2.56
C VAL A 24 8.68 -5.31 -3.68
N GLU A 25 9.81 -4.62 -3.45
CA GLU A 25 10.92 -4.61 -4.41
C GLU A 25 11.52 -6.00 -4.62
N GLY A 26 11.65 -6.78 -3.53
CA GLY A 26 12.15 -8.15 -3.56
C GLY A 26 11.28 -9.07 -4.42
N VAL A 27 9.96 -9.02 -4.23
CA VAL A 27 8.98 -9.80 -5.00
C VAL A 27 8.96 -9.38 -6.46
N ALA A 28 8.96 -8.07 -6.75
CA ALA A 28 9.00 -7.58 -8.13
C ALA A 28 10.25 -8.06 -8.88
N ARG A 29 11.41 -8.03 -8.20
CA ARG A 29 12.67 -8.55 -8.74
C ARG A 29 12.62 -10.06 -8.98
N ASP A 30 12.06 -10.83 -8.03
CA ASP A 30 11.94 -12.29 -8.14
C ASP A 30 11.02 -12.69 -9.30
N MET A 31 9.93 -11.95 -9.50
CA MET A 31 9.00 -12.14 -10.61
C MET A 31 9.48 -11.56 -11.95
N GLY A 32 10.56 -10.78 -11.96
CA GLY A 32 11.05 -10.09 -13.16
C GLY A 32 10.08 -9.03 -13.70
N ILE A 33 9.25 -8.44 -12.83
CA ILE A 33 8.23 -7.46 -13.20
C ILE A 33 8.75 -6.05 -12.90
N ALA A 34 8.57 -5.14 -13.86
CA ALA A 34 8.79 -3.73 -13.62
C ALA A 34 7.63 -3.17 -12.79
N ILE A 35 7.93 -2.54 -11.65
CA ILE A 35 6.94 -1.87 -10.80
C ILE A 35 7.27 -0.39 -10.68
N ALA A 36 6.24 0.45 -10.57
CA ALA A 36 6.34 1.84 -10.19
C ALA A 36 5.89 1.96 -8.73
N LEU A 37 6.86 2.04 -7.82
CA LEU A 37 6.60 2.11 -6.38
C LEU A 37 6.37 3.56 -5.95
N GLU A 38 5.22 3.83 -5.34
CA GLU A 38 4.86 5.12 -4.75
C GLU A 38 4.57 4.95 -3.26
N GLN A 39 5.00 5.93 -2.46
CA GLN A 39 4.69 6.01 -1.04
C GLN A 39 3.72 7.15 -0.81
N VAL A 40 2.63 6.87 -0.10
CA VAL A 40 1.60 7.85 0.21
C VAL A 40 1.46 7.92 1.73
N LEU A 41 1.71 9.12 2.26
CA LEU A 41 1.44 9.43 3.64
C LEU A 41 -0.07 9.64 3.81
N VAL A 42 -0.68 8.83 4.68
CA VAL A 42 -2.07 8.99 5.12
C VAL A 42 -2.04 9.62 6.50
N ASP A 43 -2.38 10.89 6.59
CA ASP A 43 -2.38 11.67 7.84
C ASP A 43 -3.77 12.10 8.30
N THR A 44 -4.77 11.96 7.43
CA THR A 44 -6.14 12.41 7.66
C THR A 44 -7.13 11.28 7.45
N PRO A 45 -8.25 11.26 8.21
CA PRO A 45 -9.31 10.28 8.01
C PRO A 45 -9.97 10.39 6.63
N GLU A 46 -10.02 11.59 6.04
CA GLU A 46 -10.52 11.79 4.67
C GLU A 46 -9.62 11.09 3.63
N GLN A 47 -8.29 11.19 3.77
CA GLN A 47 -7.36 10.44 2.95
C GLN A 47 -7.50 8.94 3.18
N ALA A 48 -7.67 8.51 4.44
CA ALA A 48 -7.84 7.11 4.76
C ALA A 48 -9.07 6.52 4.05
N GLN A 49 -10.18 7.25 4.03
CA GLN A 49 -11.39 6.83 3.33
C GLN A 49 -11.22 6.87 1.80
N ALA A 50 -10.62 7.94 1.25
CA ALA A 50 -10.41 8.08 -0.18
C ALA A 50 -9.46 7.00 -0.75
N LEU A 51 -8.50 6.55 0.06
CA LEU A 51 -7.49 5.57 -0.32
C LEU A 51 -7.83 4.16 0.17
N ALA A 52 -9.01 3.93 0.73
CA ALA A 52 -9.40 2.64 1.33
C ALA A 52 -8.35 2.09 2.32
N PHE A 53 -7.75 2.98 3.10
CA PHE A 53 -6.73 2.68 4.09
C PHE A 53 -7.35 2.06 5.34
N LEU A 54 -6.98 0.82 5.63
CA LEU A 54 -7.45 0.08 6.81
C LEU A 54 -6.44 0.10 7.97
N GLY A 55 -5.19 0.49 7.70
CA GLY A 55 -4.13 0.53 8.70
C GLY A 55 -2.74 0.58 8.06
N SER A 56 -1.75 1.00 8.84
CA SER A 56 -0.37 1.11 8.36
C SER A 56 0.40 -0.20 8.61
N PRO A 57 1.14 -0.74 7.62
CA PRO A 57 1.20 -0.34 6.21
C PRO A 57 0.14 -1.06 5.36
N THR A 58 -0.48 -0.34 4.41
CA THR A 58 -1.36 -0.93 3.38
C THR A 58 -0.64 -0.93 2.03
N VAL A 59 -0.72 -2.03 1.27
CA VAL A 59 -0.11 -2.13 -0.06
C VAL A 59 -1.19 -2.32 -1.12
N GLN A 60 -1.18 -1.47 -2.14
CA GLN A 60 -2.12 -1.50 -3.24
C GLN A 60 -1.40 -1.70 -4.57
N VAL A 61 -1.94 -2.57 -5.41
CA VAL A 61 -1.49 -2.78 -6.80
C VAL A 61 -2.59 -2.34 -7.73
N ASP A 62 -2.29 -1.39 -8.62
CA ASP A 62 -3.24 -0.78 -9.55
C ASP A 62 -4.52 -0.29 -8.85
N GLY A 63 -4.35 0.31 -7.66
CA GLY A 63 -5.44 0.85 -6.84
C GLY A 63 -6.28 -0.21 -6.11
N ARG A 64 -5.86 -1.48 -6.09
CA ARG A 64 -6.51 -2.55 -5.31
C ARG A 64 -5.58 -3.07 -4.24
N ASP A 65 -6.13 -3.23 -3.04
CA ASP A 65 -5.40 -3.86 -1.94
C ASP A 65 -4.89 -5.26 -2.32
N ILE A 66 -3.67 -5.60 -1.93
CA ILE A 66 -3.12 -6.94 -2.14
C ILE A 66 -3.85 -8.00 -1.31
N GLU A 67 -4.40 -7.62 -0.16
CA GLU A 67 -5.17 -8.46 0.73
C GLU A 67 -6.62 -8.57 0.21
N PRO A 68 -7.09 -9.76 -0.20
CA PRO A 68 -8.43 -9.91 -0.78
C PRO A 68 -9.53 -9.54 0.21
N GLU A 69 -9.32 -9.85 1.49
CA GLU A 69 -10.27 -9.58 2.57
C GLU A 69 -10.38 -8.07 2.85
N ALA A 70 -9.28 -7.32 2.71
CA ALA A 70 -9.27 -5.85 2.83
C ALA A 70 -10.18 -5.17 1.80
N ARG A 71 -10.34 -5.76 0.61
CA ARG A 71 -11.18 -5.19 -0.47
C ARG A 71 -12.67 -5.14 -0.14
N SER A 72 -13.12 -5.93 0.83
CA SER A 72 -14.53 -5.97 1.27
C SER A 72 -14.75 -5.25 2.60
N ARG A 73 -13.70 -4.73 3.23
CA ARG A 73 -13.81 -3.99 4.49
C ARG A 73 -14.18 -2.54 4.23
N THR A 74 -15.00 -2.00 5.11
CA THR A 74 -15.45 -0.59 5.09
C THR A 74 -15.01 0.18 6.33
N ASP A 75 -14.34 -0.47 7.28
CA ASP A 75 -13.83 0.18 8.48
C ASP A 75 -12.48 0.85 8.17
N PHE A 76 -12.54 1.95 7.42
CA PHE A 76 -11.37 2.78 7.13
C PHE A 76 -11.12 3.71 8.32
N GLY A 77 -9.89 3.78 8.83
CA GLY A 77 -9.59 4.64 9.97
C GLY A 77 -8.12 4.69 10.37
N LEU A 78 -7.72 5.79 11.02
CA LEU A 78 -6.51 5.88 11.81
C LEU A 78 -6.82 5.28 13.20
N THR A 79 -6.20 4.16 13.56
CA THR A 79 -6.15 3.66 14.94
C THR A 79 -4.70 3.53 15.36
#